data_AF-A0A1F3STZ1-F1
#
_entry.id   AF-A0A1F3STZ1-F1
#
_cell.length_a   1.000
_cell.length_b   1.000
_cell.length_c   1.000
_cell.angle_alpha   90.00
_cell.angle_beta   90.00
_cell.angle_gamma   90.00
#
_symmetry.space_group_name_H-M   'P 1'
#
loop_
_entity.id
_entity.type
_entity.pdbx_description
1 polymer ?
#
loop_
_entity_poly.entity_id
_entity_poly.type
_entity_poly.pdbx_seq_one_letter_code
_entity_poly.pdbx_strand_id
1 'polypeptide(L)'
;MKTILFAICLCSGLILLSASGRAEPVEENCLTCHFTGQSNPLNHTPAAENMCDACHDKNDKHYSINYSSEVCANCHDVRSDLPFKHKALDLTKQCVTCHNPHGSVNKSFLKMPITNLCTSCHSDQKDKGAKSTHDVAYSEDGCVKCHLPHGGQNEKILKLPKKDLCFNCHNKEIEYVGHYPTNNRVIRNMQKVVETSTYSHPPAKEKQCSVCHLPHQSDKWWLRKLEIPADPKNVGSKNWKQLDDQFKTCFKCHNINMLNEKISTTETNFRNDEQVKKPWYLGGKTKIVRKNLHRSHSMWCSMCHDMHGGERQHLIRLQWKSMPKGGTCGGGCHGDLDRYETGVVYKRID
;
A
#
# COMPACT_ATOMS: atom_id res chain seq x y z
N MET A 1 42.63 55.03 77.29
CA MET A 1 44.10 55.11 77.46
C MET A 1 44.71 53.86 76.85
N LYS A 2 45.49 54.01 75.76
CA LYS A 2 46.93 53.66 75.67
C LYS A 2 47.17 52.12 75.68
N THR A 3 47.84 51.45 74.73
CA THR A 3 48.70 51.83 73.61
C THR A 3 48.92 50.59 72.73
N ILE A 4 49.15 50.85 71.45
CA ILE A 4 49.79 50.09 70.34
C ILE A 4 50.82 49.03 70.77
N LEU A 5 50.89 47.88 70.05
CA LEU A 5 52.16 47.41 69.45
C LEU A 5 51.94 46.39 68.32
N PHE A 6 52.34 46.82 67.11
CA PHE A 6 52.55 46.01 65.91
C PHE A 6 53.74 45.06 66.13
N ALA A 7 53.61 43.80 65.73
CA ALA A 7 54.74 42.92 65.49
C ALA A 7 54.63 42.34 64.07
N ILE A 8 55.46 42.89 63.18
CA ILE A 8 55.71 42.40 61.83
C ILE A 8 56.69 41.22 61.98
N CYS A 9 56.27 40.01 61.62
CA CYS A 9 57.17 38.87 61.46
C CYS A 9 57.23 38.49 59.98
N LEU A 10 58.31 38.91 59.33
CA LEU A 10 58.75 38.45 58.02
C LEU A 10 59.33 37.03 58.20
N CYS A 11 58.61 36.00 57.74
CA CYS A 11 59.19 34.70 57.44
C CYS A 11 58.91 34.36 55.98
N SER A 12 59.94 34.61 55.18
CA SER A 12 60.26 33.98 53.91
C SER A 12 60.31 32.45 54.06
N GLY A 13 59.74 31.72 53.10
CA GLY A 13 60.14 30.33 52.85
C GLY A 13 59.03 29.33 52.57
N LEU A 14 59.08 28.80 51.35
CA LEU A 14 58.61 27.49 50.89
C LEU A 14 57.10 27.28 50.67
N ILE A 15 56.78 27.33 49.38
CA ILE A 15 55.74 26.55 48.71
C ILE A 15 55.91 25.08 49.07
N LEU A 16 54.93 24.50 49.77
CA LEU A 16 54.62 23.08 49.73
C LEU A 16 53.10 22.93 49.61
N LEU A 17 52.62 22.87 48.35
CA LEU A 17 51.32 22.31 48.04
C LEU A 17 51.32 20.85 48.51
N SER A 18 50.51 20.53 49.50
CA SER A 18 50.04 19.17 49.73
C SER A 18 48.51 19.17 49.74
N ALA A 19 47.94 19.42 48.57
CA ALA A 19 46.55 19.06 48.30
C ALA A 19 46.51 17.54 48.07
N SER A 20 46.45 16.75 49.13
CA SER A 20 45.99 15.36 49.05
C SER A 20 44.47 15.32 49.00
N GLY A 21 43.90 15.97 47.98
CA GLY A 21 42.57 15.59 47.53
C GLY A 21 42.70 14.19 46.95
N ARG A 22 42.34 13.16 47.71
CA ARG A 22 41.98 11.88 47.10
C ARG A 22 40.80 12.21 46.20
N ALA A 23 41.06 12.30 44.90
CA ALA A 23 40.00 12.21 43.91
C ALA A 23 39.23 10.93 44.24
N GLU A 24 37.92 11.04 44.44
CA GLU A 24 37.08 9.84 44.48
C GLU A 24 37.32 9.05 43.19
N PRO A 25 37.34 7.70 43.22
CA PRO A 25 37.51 6.93 42.01
C PRO A 25 36.36 7.34 41.08
N VAL A 26 36.69 7.91 39.91
CA VAL A 26 35.71 8.07 38.84
C VAL A 26 35.22 6.66 38.54
N GLU A 27 33.94 6.40 38.81
CA GLU A 27 33.32 5.12 38.54
C GLU A 27 33.58 4.78 37.06
N GLU A 28 34.42 3.77 36.79
CA GLU A 28 34.77 3.37 35.43
C GLU A 28 33.51 2.90 34.73
N ASN A 29 32.91 3.76 33.92
CA ASN A 29 31.79 3.40 33.08
C ASN A 29 32.30 2.86 31.74
N CYS A 30 31.54 1.98 31.09
CA CYS A 30 31.92 1.39 29.81
C CYS A 30 32.25 2.45 28.75
N LEU A 31 31.68 3.66 28.88
CA LEU A 31 31.76 4.77 27.93
C LEU A 31 33.06 5.57 28.03
N THR A 32 33.82 5.36 29.11
CA THR A 32 35.17 5.91 29.27
C THR A 32 36.10 5.35 28.20
N CYS A 33 35.85 4.12 27.73
CA CYS A 33 36.62 3.45 26.68
C CYS A 33 35.80 3.14 25.41
N HIS A 34 34.50 2.85 25.53
CA HIS A 34 33.63 2.47 24.41
C HIS A 34 32.65 3.59 24.04
N PHE A 35 32.95 4.31 22.96
CA PHE A 35 32.04 5.34 22.45
C PHE A 35 30.86 4.70 21.71
N THR A 36 29.66 4.74 22.31
CA THR A 36 28.43 4.19 21.71
C THR A 36 27.67 5.19 20.82
N GLY A 37 28.27 6.32 20.45
CA GLY A 37 27.58 7.36 19.67
C GLY A 37 26.69 8.28 20.51
N GLN A 38 26.99 8.41 21.81
CA GLN A 38 26.19 9.11 22.83
C GLN A 38 25.88 10.59 22.60
N SER A 39 26.30 11.19 21.49
CA SER A 39 25.89 12.55 21.12
C SER A 39 24.58 12.62 20.34
N ASN A 40 23.88 11.50 20.11
CA ASN A 40 22.58 11.50 19.44
C ASN A 40 21.41 11.51 20.46
N PRO A 41 20.48 12.48 20.43
CA PRO A 41 19.35 12.56 21.37
C PRO A 41 18.32 11.41 21.29
N LEU A 42 18.54 10.40 20.45
CA LEU A 42 17.59 9.30 20.16
C LEU A 42 18.21 7.92 20.47
N ASN A 43 18.74 7.78 21.68
CA ASN A 43 19.27 6.53 22.20
C ASN A 43 18.16 5.63 22.75
N HIS A 44 18.35 4.32 22.64
CA HIS A 44 17.51 3.33 23.33
C HIS A 44 17.83 3.37 24.84
N THR A 45 16.83 3.23 25.71
CA THR A 45 16.95 3.47 27.16
C THR A 45 18.18 2.80 27.81
N PRO A 46 18.43 1.48 27.66
CA PRO A 46 19.66 0.84 28.14
C PRO A 46 20.97 1.55 27.74
N ALA A 47 21.07 2.07 26.52
CA ALA A 47 22.26 2.78 26.06
C ALA A 47 22.30 4.23 26.55
N ALA A 48 21.15 4.87 26.75
CA ALA A 48 21.03 6.23 27.25
C ALA A 48 21.35 6.33 28.76
N GLU A 49 21.01 5.30 29.52
CA GLU A 49 21.16 5.23 30.98
C GLU A 49 22.37 4.41 31.43
N ASN A 50 23.28 4.08 30.50
CA ASN A 50 24.53 3.34 30.75
C ASN A 50 24.31 1.93 31.35
N MET A 51 23.15 1.31 31.09
CA MET A 51 22.81 -0.04 31.53
C MET A 51 23.38 -1.10 30.57
N CYS A 52 24.69 -1.06 30.32
CA CYS A 52 25.33 -1.89 29.30
C CYS A 52 25.19 -3.40 29.60
N ASP A 53 25.19 -3.78 30.87
CA ASP A 53 25.06 -5.15 31.34
C ASP A 53 23.62 -5.70 31.28
N ALA A 54 22.63 -4.86 30.95
CA ALA A 54 21.27 -5.32 30.66
C ALA A 54 21.19 -6.19 29.39
N CYS A 55 22.16 -6.02 28.48
CA CYS A 55 22.23 -6.74 27.21
C CYS A 55 23.58 -7.42 26.96
N HIS A 56 24.68 -6.84 27.45
CA HIS A 56 26.04 -7.37 27.25
C HIS A 56 26.48 -8.24 28.42
N ASP A 57 27.08 -9.40 28.15
CA ASP A 57 27.59 -10.28 29.19
C ASP A 57 28.91 -9.75 29.75
N LYS A 58 28.88 -9.19 30.96
CA LYS A 58 30.08 -8.69 31.67
C LYS A 58 31.09 -9.77 32.03
N ASN A 59 30.69 -11.04 32.02
CA ASN A 59 31.59 -12.16 32.29
C ASN A 59 32.31 -12.64 31.02
N ASP A 60 31.87 -12.19 29.85
CA ASP A 60 32.55 -12.45 28.59
C ASP A 60 33.63 -11.40 28.32
N LYS A 61 34.80 -11.86 27.88
CA LYS A 61 35.96 -10.98 27.63
C LYS A 61 35.72 -9.98 26.49
N HIS A 62 34.75 -10.27 25.62
CA HIS A 62 34.36 -9.40 24.52
C HIS A 62 33.05 -8.65 24.78
N TYR A 63 32.48 -8.75 26.00
CA TYR A 63 31.17 -8.19 26.33
C TYR A 63 30.13 -8.54 25.26
N SER A 64 30.12 -9.79 24.82
CA SER A 64 29.24 -10.22 23.74
C SER A 64 27.77 -10.11 24.15
N ILE A 65 26.93 -9.85 23.15
CA ILE A 65 25.47 -9.92 23.31
C ILE A 65 24.98 -11.26 22.76
N ASN A 66 24.14 -11.93 23.52
CA ASN A 66 23.31 -13.00 22.97
C ASN A 66 22.20 -12.35 22.14
N TYR A 67 22.30 -12.42 20.82
CA TYR A 67 21.30 -11.90 19.89
C TYR A 67 19.99 -12.71 19.85
N SER A 68 19.78 -13.63 20.80
CA SER A 68 18.49 -14.25 21.09
C SER A 68 17.42 -13.18 21.33
N SER A 69 16.17 -13.44 20.95
CA SER A 69 15.06 -12.55 21.28
C SER A 69 14.77 -12.47 22.77
N GLU A 70 15.27 -13.42 23.56
CA GLU A 70 15.09 -13.47 25.02
C GLU A 70 15.62 -12.21 25.71
N VAL A 71 16.77 -11.69 25.30
CA VAL A 71 17.33 -10.46 25.89
C VAL A 71 16.41 -9.26 25.67
N CYS A 72 15.74 -9.21 24.51
CA CYS A 72 14.77 -8.18 24.20
C CYS A 72 13.46 -8.40 24.95
N ALA A 73 13.05 -9.66 25.13
CA ALA A 73 11.82 -10.05 25.81
C ALA A 73 11.80 -9.74 27.31
N ASN A 74 12.97 -9.51 27.93
CA ASN A 74 13.06 -9.02 29.31
C ASN A 74 12.33 -7.69 29.52
N CYS A 75 12.22 -6.85 28.47
CA CYS A 75 11.55 -5.56 28.54
C CYS A 75 10.44 -5.37 27.49
N HIS A 76 10.49 -6.08 26.35
CA HIS A 76 9.53 -5.91 25.25
C HIS A 76 8.57 -7.09 25.15
N ASP A 77 7.31 -6.81 24.82
CA ASP A 77 6.33 -7.83 24.46
C ASP A 77 6.67 -8.45 23.10
N VAL A 78 7.49 -9.50 23.11
CA VAL A 78 7.85 -10.28 21.92
C VAL A 78 6.77 -11.33 21.69
N ARG A 79 5.76 -10.97 20.90
CA ARG A 79 4.65 -11.88 20.57
C ARG A 79 5.09 -13.00 19.65
N SER A 80 5.36 -14.15 20.26
CA SER A 80 5.79 -15.38 19.59
C SER A 80 4.63 -16.30 19.21
N ASP A 81 3.39 -15.97 19.54
CA ASP A 81 2.19 -16.80 19.36
C ASP A 81 1.30 -16.38 18.17
N LEU A 82 1.74 -15.41 17.38
CA LEU A 82 0.96 -14.90 16.24
C LEU A 82 0.85 -15.96 15.11
N PRO A 83 -0.33 -16.13 14.49
CA PRO A 83 -0.53 -17.13 13.45
C PRO A 83 0.20 -16.80 12.14
N PHE A 84 0.39 -15.52 11.84
CA PHE A 84 1.16 -15.06 10.68
C PHE A 84 2.33 -14.21 11.14
N LYS A 85 3.52 -14.80 11.18
CA LYS A 85 4.75 -14.12 11.56
C LYS A 85 5.53 -13.67 10.34
N HIS A 86 6.28 -12.59 10.49
CA HIS A 86 7.23 -12.21 9.48
C HIS A 86 8.40 -13.18 9.50
N LYS A 87 8.68 -13.83 8.36
CA LYS A 87 9.70 -14.87 8.25
C LYS A 87 11.10 -14.39 8.65
N ALA A 88 11.38 -13.09 8.58
CA ALA A 88 12.64 -12.54 9.05
C ALA A 88 12.86 -12.72 10.57
N LEU A 89 11.79 -12.93 11.36
CA LEU A 89 11.90 -13.25 12.78
C LEU A 89 12.39 -14.68 13.05
N ASP A 90 12.32 -15.59 12.06
CA ASP A 90 12.82 -16.96 12.20
C ASP A 90 14.33 -17.06 11.90
N LEU A 91 14.99 -15.94 11.57
CA LEU A 91 16.42 -15.88 11.32
C LEU A 91 17.20 -15.76 12.64
N THR A 92 18.43 -16.30 12.68
CA THR A 92 19.34 -16.05 13.82
C THR A 92 19.62 -14.54 13.90
N LYS A 93 19.46 -13.93 15.10
CA LYS A 93 19.56 -12.46 15.40
C LYS A 93 18.28 -11.63 15.10
N GLN A 94 17.19 -12.00 15.77
CA GLN A 94 15.79 -11.73 15.44
C GLN A 94 15.37 -10.25 15.42
N CYS A 95 15.86 -9.41 16.34
CA CYS A 95 15.40 -8.01 16.46
C CYS A 95 16.37 -7.01 15.82
N VAL A 96 17.68 -7.26 15.98
CA VAL A 96 18.74 -6.35 15.54
C VAL A 96 18.94 -6.34 14.03
N THR A 97 18.30 -7.24 13.29
CA THR A 97 18.28 -7.19 11.82
C THR A 97 17.62 -5.90 11.34
N CYS A 98 16.56 -5.46 12.04
CA CYS A 98 15.80 -4.27 11.71
C CYS A 98 16.09 -3.10 12.65
N HIS A 99 16.28 -3.38 13.94
CA HIS A 99 16.46 -2.38 14.98
C HIS A 99 17.94 -2.16 15.33
N ASN A 100 18.27 -0.96 15.78
CA ASN A 100 19.55 -0.64 16.40
C ASN A 100 19.33 -0.52 17.93
N PRO A 101 19.82 -1.49 18.74
CA PRO A 101 19.62 -1.49 20.18
C PRO A 101 20.41 -0.39 20.91
N HIS A 102 21.34 0.30 20.25
CA HIS A 102 22.00 1.48 20.84
C HIS A 102 21.23 2.78 20.58
N GLY A 103 20.30 2.79 19.61
CA GLY A 103 19.58 3.99 19.19
C GLY A 103 19.68 4.29 17.70
N SER A 104 18.77 5.12 17.20
CA SER A 104 18.73 5.55 15.80
C SER A 104 17.80 6.73 15.64
N VAL A 105 18.08 7.58 14.63
CA VAL A 105 17.22 8.70 14.26
C VAL A 105 15.89 8.27 13.64
N ASN A 106 15.80 7.01 13.18
CA ASN A 106 14.57 6.48 12.60
C ASN A 106 13.61 6.02 13.70
N LYS A 107 12.31 6.20 13.47
CA LYS A 107 11.25 5.75 14.39
C LYS A 107 11.45 4.30 14.82
N SER A 108 11.13 4.00 16.08
CA SER A 108 11.31 2.67 16.68
C SER A 108 12.75 2.16 16.61
N PHE A 109 13.73 3.06 16.54
CA PHE A 109 15.16 2.76 16.45
C PHE A 109 15.53 1.88 15.25
N LEU A 110 14.87 2.03 14.11
CA LEU A 110 15.20 1.24 12.91
C LEU A 110 16.58 1.63 12.35
N LYS A 111 17.29 0.66 11.77
CA LYS A 111 18.61 0.89 11.15
C LYS A 111 18.58 1.86 9.96
N MET A 112 17.42 1.98 9.32
CA MET A 112 17.18 2.90 8.20
C MET A 112 15.68 3.21 8.09
N PRO A 113 15.26 4.19 7.28
CA PRO A 113 13.84 4.47 7.04
C PRO A 113 13.08 3.21 6.61
N ILE A 114 11.86 3.02 7.10
CA ILE A 114 11.19 1.73 7.06
C ILE A 114 10.94 1.21 5.63
N THR A 115 10.57 2.10 4.69
CA THR A 115 10.40 1.72 3.29
C THR A 115 11.71 1.19 2.68
N ASN A 116 12.86 1.81 3.00
CA ASN A 116 14.17 1.34 2.55
C ASN A 116 14.56 0.03 3.23
N LEU A 117 14.25 -0.11 4.52
CA LEU A 117 14.52 -1.34 5.28
C LEU A 117 13.76 -2.52 4.68
N CYS A 118 12.45 -2.39 4.47
CA CYS A 118 11.63 -3.44 3.88
C CYS A 118 12.10 -3.80 2.47
N THR A 119 12.38 -2.80 1.62
CA THR A 119 12.79 -3.04 0.23
C THR A 119 14.24 -3.52 0.07
N SER A 120 15.05 -3.49 1.14
CA SER A 120 16.39 -4.11 1.15
C SER A 120 16.33 -5.64 0.93
N CYS A 121 15.25 -6.29 1.40
CA CYS A 121 14.96 -7.69 1.13
C CYS A 121 13.82 -7.85 0.10
N HIS A 122 12.78 -7.02 0.18
CA HIS A 122 11.62 -7.04 -0.72
C HIS A 122 11.84 -6.13 -1.94
N SER A 123 12.90 -6.41 -2.70
CA SER A 123 13.35 -5.56 -3.81
C SER A 123 12.38 -5.52 -5.01
N ASP A 124 11.43 -6.44 -5.06
CA ASP A 124 10.31 -6.48 -6.00
C ASP A 124 9.25 -5.42 -5.72
N GLN A 125 9.16 -4.96 -4.46
CA GLN A 125 8.24 -3.91 -4.04
C GLN A 125 8.83 -2.50 -4.14
N LYS A 126 10.13 -2.38 -4.41
CA LYS A 126 10.75 -1.09 -4.71
C LYS A 126 10.09 -0.50 -5.97
N ASP A 127 9.76 0.78 -5.94
CA ASP A 127 9.29 1.47 -7.14
C ASP A 127 10.43 1.51 -8.17
N LYS A 128 10.14 0.98 -9.36
CA LYS A 128 11.07 0.91 -10.50
C LYS A 128 10.53 1.68 -11.70
N GLY A 129 9.70 2.71 -11.46
CA GLY A 129 9.00 3.46 -12.50
C GLY A 129 7.73 2.76 -12.94
N ALA A 130 6.98 2.19 -11.99
CA ALA A 130 5.70 1.56 -12.32
C ALA A 130 4.70 2.59 -12.88
N LYS A 131 3.82 2.14 -13.80
CA LYS A 131 2.82 3.02 -14.44
C LYS A 131 1.83 3.58 -13.44
N SER A 132 1.49 2.80 -12.41
CA SER A 132 0.80 3.32 -11.24
C SER A 132 1.35 2.72 -9.95
N THR A 133 1.50 3.57 -8.96
CA THR A 133 1.90 3.22 -7.60
C THR A 133 0.78 3.60 -6.64
N HIS A 134 0.72 2.88 -5.52
CA HIS A 134 -0.20 3.20 -4.44
C HIS A 134 0.51 4.20 -3.54
N ASP A 135 0.18 5.48 -3.67
CA ASP A 135 0.91 6.58 -3.00
C ASP A 135 1.15 6.33 -1.50
N VAL A 136 0.15 5.76 -0.82
CA VAL A 136 0.26 5.41 0.60
C VAL A 136 1.35 4.38 0.87
N ALA A 137 1.55 3.40 0.00
CA ALA A 137 2.54 2.32 0.15
C ALA A 137 3.98 2.83 -0.05
N TYR A 138 4.17 3.91 -0.80
CA TYR A 138 5.47 4.52 -1.10
C TYR A 138 5.78 5.78 -0.28
N SER A 139 4.88 6.16 0.63
CA SER A 139 5.19 7.17 1.65
C SER A 139 6.27 6.68 2.64
N GLU A 140 6.85 7.58 3.42
CA GLU A 140 7.96 7.29 4.35
C GLU A 140 7.67 6.09 5.27
N ASP A 141 6.45 6.01 5.82
CA ASP A 141 5.98 4.91 6.67
C ASP A 141 5.00 3.96 5.94
N GLY A 142 5.07 3.90 4.61
CA GLY A 142 4.01 3.32 3.77
C GLY A 142 3.73 1.84 4.01
N CYS A 143 4.78 1.03 4.16
CA CYS A 143 4.65 -0.41 4.39
C CYS A 143 3.83 -0.72 5.66
N VAL A 144 4.06 0.06 6.72
CA VAL A 144 3.39 -0.14 8.02
C VAL A 144 2.05 0.54 8.12
N LYS A 145 1.57 1.22 7.09
CA LYS A 145 0.15 1.62 7.04
C LYS A 145 -0.75 0.40 6.81
N CYS A 146 -0.23 -0.65 6.20
CA CYS A 146 -0.96 -1.87 5.88
C CYS A 146 -0.46 -3.11 6.64
N HIS A 147 0.85 -3.25 6.81
CA HIS A 147 1.47 -4.44 7.39
C HIS A 147 1.88 -4.24 8.86
N LEU A 148 1.97 -5.35 9.59
CA LEU A 148 2.60 -5.46 10.90
C LEU A 148 3.99 -6.10 10.71
N PRO A 149 5.12 -5.39 10.86
CA PRO A 149 6.45 -5.93 10.52
C PRO A 149 6.87 -7.17 11.30
N HIS A 150 6.30 -7.40 12.49
CA HIS A 150 6.61 -8.56 13.31
C HIS A 150 5.67 -9.74 13.01
N GLY A 151 4.38 -9.48 12.88
CA GLY A 151 3.37 -10.53 12.78
C GLY A 151 1.98 -10.01 13.06
N GLY A 152 0.96 -10.79 12.78
CA GLY A 152 -0.42 -10.45 13.09
C GLY A 152 -1.40 -11.61 12.93
N GLN A 153 -2.67 -11.30 13.14
CA GLN A 153 -3.78 -12.25 13.04
C GLN A 153 -4.26 -12.48 11.59
N ASN A 154 -3.86 -11.61 10.66
CA ASN A 154 -4.33 -11.65 9.28
C ASN A 154 -3.25 -12.15 8.34
N GLU A 155 -3.66 -12.91 7.32
CA GLU A 155 -2.77 -13.34 6.21
C GLU A 155 -1.99 -12.17 5.62
N LYS A 156 -0.78 -12.45 5.13
CA LYS A 156 0.15 -11.41 4.61
C LYS A 156 0.49 -10.35 5.66
N ILE A 157 0.26 -10.67 6.93
CA ILE A 157 0.65 -9.87 8.08
C ILE A 157 -0.02 -8.48 8.05
N LEU A 158 -1.29 -8.45 7.66
CA LEU A 158 -2.05 -7.21 7.55
C LEU A 158 -2.54 -6.74 8.93
N LYS A 159 -2.59 -5.41 9.11
CA LYS A 159 -3.12 -4.76 10.32
C LYS A 159 -4.60 -5.09 10.57
N LEU A 160 -5.36 -5.22 9.49
CA LEU A 160 -6.79 -5.48 9.50
C LEU A 160 -7.11 -6.57 8.46
N PRO A 161 -8.27 -7.23 8.56
CA PRO A 161 -8.82 -8.03 7.47
C PRO A 161 -8.84 -7.22 6.17
N LYS A 162 -8.61 -7.87 5.03
CA LYS A 162 -8.41 -7.20 3.71
C LYS A 162 -9.47 -6.14 3.41
N LYS A 163 -10.76 -6.39 3.71
CA LYS A 163 -11.85 -5.41 3.53
C LYS A 163 -11.61 -4.16 4.35
N ASP A 164 -11.52 -4.33 5.65
CA ASP A 164 -11.48 -3.21 6.60
C ASP A 164 -10.19 -2.41 6.42
N LEU A 165 -9.12 -3.08 6.01
CA LEU A 165 -7.88 -2.41 5.62
C LEU A 165 -8.10 -1.44 4.45
N CYS A 166 -8.74 -1.90 3.36
CA CYS A 166 -9.00 -1.04 2.20
C CYS A 166 -10.01 0.07 2.54
N PHE A 167 -11.11 -0.27 3.21
CA PHE A 167 -12.17 0.68 3.56
C PHE A 167 -11.79 1.63 4.69
N ASN A 168 -10.67 1.44 5.38
CA ASN A 168 -10.16 2.47 6.28
C ASN A 168 -9.84 3.79 5.54
N CYS A 169 -9.49 3.71 4.24
CA CYS A 169 -9.23 4.87 3.39
C CYS A 169 -10.23 5.00 2.24
N HIS A 170 -10.64 3.89 1.61
CA HIS A 170 -11.56 3.89 0.47
C HIS A 170 -13.04 3.98 0.86
N ASN A 171 -13.34 4.59 2.00
CA ASN A 171 -14.69 4.88 2.53
C ASN A 171 -15.20 6.28 2.18
N LYS A 172 -14.44 7.02 1.37
CA LYS A 172 -14.78 8.35 0.89
C LYS A 172 -14.19 8.56 -0.50
N GLU A 173 -14.61 9.65 -1.11
CA GLU A 173 -13.96 10.12 -2.32
C GLU A 173 -12.53 10.60 -1.99
N ILE A 174 -11.58 10.20 -2.83
CA ILE A 174 -10.16 10.55 -2.67
C ILE A 174 -9.73 11.27 -3.93
N GLU A 175 -9.34 12.54 -3.79
CA GLU A 175 -8.74 13.29 -4.89
C GLU A 175 -7.35 12.71 -5.19
N TYR A 176 -7.17 12.29 -6.43
CA TYR A 176 -5.92 11.75 -6.92
C TYR A 176 -5.14 12.86 -7.65
N VAL A 177 -4.01 13.24 -7.06
CA VAL A 177 -3.06 14.20 -7.61
C VAL A 177 -1.84 13.42 -8.12
N GLY A 178 -2.01 12.68 -9.23
CA GLY A 178 -0.95 11.83 -9.79
C GLY A 178 -0.46 12.26 -11.17
N HIS A 179 0.66 11.67 -11.58
CA HIS A 179 1.36 11.99 -12.82
C HIS A 179 0.62 11.46 -14.07
N TYR A 180 0.09 12.40 -14.87
CA TYR A 180 -0.22 12.35 -16.32
C TYR A 180 -1.14 11.23 -16.90
N PRO A 181 -2.07 11.54 -17.83
CA PRO A 181 -2.62 12.82 -18.24
C PRO A 181 -4.08 12.91 -17.82
N THR A 182 -4.37 13.13 -16.54
CA THR A 182 -5.65 13.71 -16.11
C THR A 182 -5.45 14.26 -14.72
N ASN A 183 -5.19 15.55 -14.62
CA ASN A 183 -5.27 16.26 -13.35
C ASN A 183 -6.72 16.14 -12.82
N ASN A 184 -6.89 16.01 -11.50
CA ASN A 184 -8.18 16.06 -10.78
C ASN A 184 -9.10 14.84 -10.96
N ARG A 185 -8.57 13.61 -11.01
CA ARG A 185 -9.44 12.43 -10.88
C ARG A 185 -9.82 12.17 -9.42
N VAL A 186 -11.04 11.72 -9.20
CA VAL A 186 -11.53 11.31 -7.88
C VAL A 186 -11.69 9.79 -7.88
N ILE A 187 -11.02 9.12 -6.95
CA ILE A 187 -11.32 7.72 -6.62
C ILE A 187 -12.65 7.74 -5.86
N ARG A 188 -13.64 7.02 -6.38
CA ARG A 188 -14.97 6.93 -5.77
C ARG A 188 -14.88 6.36 -4.34
N ASN A 189 -15.86 6.69 -3.52
CA ASN A 189 -16.10 5.99 -2.26
C ASN A 189 -16.44 4.51 -2.52
N MET A 190 -15.43 3.66 -2.56
CA MET A 190 -15.60 2.25 -2.93
C MET A 190 -16.38 1.46 -1.88
N GLN A 191 -16.27 1.83 -0.60
CA GLN A 191 -17.12 1.24 0.43
C GLN A 191 -18.59 1.45 0.11
N LYS A 192 -18.99 2.70 -0.14
CA LYS A 192 -20.38 3.04 -0.51
C LYS A 192 -20.81 2.27 -1.76
N VAL A 193 -19.98 2.24 -2.81
CA VAL A 193 -20.30 1.51 -4.04
C VAL A 193 -20.60 0.03 -3.76
N VAL A 194 -19.75 -0.65 -3.00
CA VAL A 194 -19.91 -2.09 -2.74
C VAL A 194 -21.10 -2.38 -1.82
N GLU A 195 -21.33 -1.52 -0.83
CA GLU A 195 -22.34 -1.72 0.22
C GLU A 195 -23.75 -1.27 -0.21
N THR A 196 -23.87 -0.28 -1.10
CA THR A 196 -25.19 0.24 -1.52
C THR A 196 -25.67 -0.26 -2.87
N SER A 197 -24.82 -0.87 -3.69
CA SER A 197 -25.24 -1.36 -5.01
C SER A 197 -26.23 -2.51 -4.86
N THR A 198 -27.37 -2.42 -5.56
CA THR A 198 -28.33 -3.54 -5.65
C THR A 198 -27.66 -4.83 -6.17
N TYR A 199 -26.75 -4.69 -7.14
CA TYR A 199 -25.95 -5.78 -7.68
C TYR A 199 -24.46 -5.44 -7.52
N SER A 200 -23.72 -6.30 -6.82
CA SER A 200 -22.27 -6.16 -6.65
C SER A 200 -21.55 -7.33 -7.31
N HIS A 201 -20.43 -7.05 -7.96
CA HIS A 201 -19.61 -8.10 -8.56
C HIS A 201 -19.08 -9.03 -7.45
N PRO A 202 -19.12 -10.37 -7.59
CA PRO A 202 -18.82 -11.26 -6.47
C PRO A 202 -17.45 -11.00 -5.81
N PRO A 203 -16.32 -10.85 -6.55
CA PRO A 203 -15.06 -10.40 -5.95
C PRO A 203 -15.13 -9.09 -5.15
N ALA A 204 -15.97 -8.13 -5.55
CA ALA A 204 -16.15 -6.89 -4.81
C ALA A 204 -17.02 -7.12 -3.55
N LYS A 205 -18.11 -7.88 -3.69
CA LYS A 205 -19.03 -8.25 -2.59
C LYS A 205 -18.36 -9.13 -1.53
N GLU A 206 -17.54 -10.07 -1.97
CA GLU A 206 -16.74 -11.00 -1.17
C GLU A 206 -15.44 -10.37 -0.67
N LYS A 207 -15.21 -9.07 -0.96
CA LYS A 207 -14.15 -8.26 -0.36
C LYS A 207 -12.75 -8.70 -0.79
N GLN A 208 -12.63 -9.17 -2.01
CA GLN A 208 -11.40 -9.66 -2.64
C GLN A 208 -10.81 -8.62 -3.61
N CYS A 209 -10.62 -7.37 -3.17
CA CYS A 209 -10.14 -6.27 -4.00
C CYS A 209 -8.83 -6.61 -4.74
N SER A 210 -7.94 -7.36 -4.08
CA SER A 210 -6.64 -7.78 -4.61
C SER A 210 -6.71 -8.86 -5.69
N VAL A 211 -7.90 -9.36 -6.06
CA VAL A 211 -8.07 -10.25 -7.21
C VAL A 211 -7.79 -9.47 -8.50
N CYS A 212 -8.30 -8.25 -8.58
CA CYS A 212 -8.13 -7.36 -9.73
C CYS A 212 -7.08 -6.26 -9.50
N HIS A 213 -6.87 -5.83 -8.25
CA HIS A 213 -5.90 -4.79 -7.90
C HIS A 213 -4.57 -5.35 -7.36
N LEU A 214 -3.49 -4.61 -7.57
CA LEU A 214 -2.15 -4.79 -7.03
C LEU A 214 -1.91 -3.67 -5.99
N PRO A 215 -2.02 -3.95 -4.68
CA PRO A 215 -2.07 -2.92 -3.64
C PRO A 215 -0.78 -2.13 -3.43
N HIS A 216 0.32 -2.50 -4.09
CA HIS A 216 1.57 -1.75 -4.06
C HIS A 216 1.74 -0.97 -5.35
N GLN A 217 1.96 -1.65 -6.47
CA GLN A 217 2.20 -1.03 -7.77
C GLN A 217 1.72 -1.90 -8.92
N SER A 218 1.51 -1.28 -10.08
CA SER A 218 1.15 -1.96 -11.32
C SER A 218 1.78 -1.28 -12.55
N ASP A 219 2.08 -2.07 -13.57
CA ASP A 219 2.38 -1.60 -14.91
C ASP A 219 1.14 -1.10 -15.67
N LYS A 220 -0.05 -1.21 -15.07
CA LYS A 220 -1.35 -0.73 -15.57
C LYS A 220 -1.89 0.41 -14.71
N TRP A 221 -2.84 1.17 -15.25
CA TRP A 221 -3.52 2.23 -14.50
C TRP A 221 -4.38 1.70 -13.34
N TRP A 222 -4.66 2.56 -12.35
CA TRP A 222 -5.48 2.28 -11.16
C TRP A 222 -5.11 0.98 -10.44
N LEU A 223 -3.80 0.68 -10.39
CA LEU A 223 -3.26 -0.49 -9.71
C LEU A 223 -3.86 -1.80 -10.23
N ARG A 224 -4.34 -1.89 -11.47
CA ARG A 224 -4.98 -3.12 -11.96
C ARG A 224 -3.97 -4.18 -12.35
N LYS A 225 -4.36 -5.45 -12.29
CA LYS A 225 -3.62 -6.55 -12.94
C LYS A 225 -3.81 -6.61 -14.46
N LEU A 226 -4.70 -5.79 -15.01
CA LEU A 226 -5.12 -5.85 -16.41
C LEU A 226 -5.20 -4.48 -17.07
N GLU A 227 -4.83 -4.44 -18.35
CA GLU A 227 -4.94 -3.25 -19.18
C GLU A 227 -6.36 -3.11 -19.69
N ILE A 228 -7.13 -2.23 -19.05
CA ILE A 228 -8.31 -1.65 -19.70
C ILE A 228 -7.78 -0.40 -20.39
N PRO A 229 -7.81 -0.30 -21.73
CA PRO A 229 -7.40 0.90 -22.43
C PRO A 229 -8.16 2.09 -21.84
N ALA A 230 -7.42 3.06 -21.30
CA ALA A 230 -8.01 4.29 -20.75
C ALA A 230 -8.46 5.25 -21.86
N ASP A 231 -8.04 5.01 -23.10
CA ASP A 231 -8.24 5.90 -24.24
C ASP A 231 -8.97 5.20 -25.39
N PRO A 232 -10.21 5.61 -25.73
CA PRO A 232 -10.95 5.10 -26.89
C PRO A 232 -10.32 5.43 -28.24
N LYS A 233 -9.38 6.39 -28.32
CA LYS A 233 -8.72 6.78 -29.57
C LYS A 233 -7.57 5.85 -29.97
N ASN A 234 -7.03 5.06 -29.04
CA ASN A 234 -5.87 4.19 -29.27
C ASN A 234 -6.20 2.69 -29.40
N VAL A 235 -7.48 2.28 -29.34
CA VAL A 235 -7.90 0.88 -29.55
C VAL A 235 -8.07 0.56 -31.04
N GLY A 236 -7.09 0.97 -31.82
CA GLY A 236 -6.99 0.75 -33.25
C GLY A 236 -5.93 -0.30 -33.61
N SER A 237 -5.80 -1.41 -32.88
CA SER A 237 -4.81 -2.45 -33.20
C SER A 237 -5.50 -3.79 -33.47
N LYS A 238 -5.97 -4.03 -34.69
CA LYS A 238 -5.27 -4.81 -35.74
C LYS A 238 -5.01 -6.31 -35.45
N ASN A 239 -5.24 -6.86 -34.24
CA ASN A 239 -5.08 -8.30 -34.03
C ASN A 239 -5.92 -8.86 -32.89
N TRP A 240 -6.82 -9.81 -33.19
CA TRP A 240 -7.70 -10.46 -32.22
C TRP A 240 -6.93 -11.27 -31.16
N LYS A 241 -5.73 -11.77 -31.49
CA LYS A 241 -4.82 -12.43 -30.52
C LYS A 241 -4.38 -11.50 -29.38
N GLN A 242 -4.38 -10.18 -29.56
CA GLN A 242 -4.01 -9.23 -28.50
C GLN A 242 -5.16 -8.94 -27.53
N LEU A 243 -6.41 -9.27 -27.88
CA LEU A 243 -7.58 -9.10 -26.99
C LEU A 243 -7.64 -10.18 -25.91
N ASP A 244 -7.11 -11.37 -26.18
CA ASP A 244 -7.01 -12.44 -25.18
C ASP A 244 -6.22 -11.97 -23.97
N ASP A 245 -5.07 -11.31 -24.17
CA ASP A 245 -4.25 -10.78 -23.08
C ASP A 245 -4.91 -9.60 -22.34
N GLN A 246 -5.69 -8.75 -23.03
CA GLN A 246 -6.36 -7.59 -22.41
C GLN A 246 -7.47 -7.99 -21.44
N PHE A 247 -8.21 -9.06 -21.75
CA PHE A 247 -9.33 -9.55 -20.95
C PHE A 247 -9.03 -10.86 -20.21
N LYS A 248 -7.79 -11.38 -20.31
CA LYS A 248 -7.36 -12.65 -19.71
C LYS A 248 -7.77 -12.82 -18.25
N THR A 249 -7.67 -11.76 -17.46
CA THR A 249 -8.04 -11.80 -16.04
C THR A 249 -9.55 -11.99 -15.85
N CYS A 250 -10.38 -11.39 -16.70
CA CYS A 250 -11.83 -11.60 -16.68
C CYS A 250 -12.16 -13.07 -17.00
N PHE A 251 -11.49 -13.65 -18.00
CA PHE A 251 -11.75 -15.02 -18.43
C PHE A 251 -11.17 -16.11 -17.52
N LYS A 252 -10.49 -15.74 -16.44
CA LYS A 252 -10.21 -16.69 -15.34
C LYS A 252 -11.49 -17.11 -14.61
N CYS A 253 -12.54 -16.29 -14.66
CA CYS A 253 -13.82 -16.54 -13.98
C CYS A 253 -15.02 -16.49 -14.94
N HIS A 254 -14.90 -15.81 -16.08
CA HIS A 254 -15.95 -15.71 -17.09
C HIS A 254 -15.67 -16.60 -18.29
N ASN A 255 -16.70 -17.21 -18.88
CA ASN A 255 -16.54 -18.01 -20.08
C ASN A 255 -16.34 -17.12 -21.32
N ILE A 256 -15.20 -17.22 -22.00
CA ILE A 256 -14.90 -16.44 -23.21
C ILE A 256 -15.92 -16.67 -24.35
N ASN A 257 -16.57 -17.83 -24.38
CA ASN A 257 -17.56 -18.16 -25.42
C ASN A 257 -18.75 -17.20 -25.42
N MET A 258 -19.04 -16.50 -24.31
CA MET A 258 -20.06 -15.46 -24.26
C MET A 258 -19.83 -14.36 -25.31
N LEU A 259 -18.59 -14.12 -25.72
CA LEU A 259 -18.28 -13.13 -26.77
C LEU A 259 -18.60 -13.63 -28.17
N ASN A 260 -18.52 -14.95 -28.39
CA ASN A 260 -18.66 -15.58 -29.70
C ASN A 260 -20.09 -16.07 -29.97
N GLU A 261 -20.90 -16.22 -28.92
CA GLU A 261 -22.31 -16.61 -29.03
C GLU A 261 -23.11 -15.57 -29.81
N LYS A 262 -23.77 -15.99 -30.89
CA LYS A 262 -24.64 -15.08 -31.68
C LYS A 262 -25.93 -14.73 -30.94
N ILE A 263 -26.44 -15.68 -30.17
CA ILE A 263 -27.61 -15.57 -29.32
C ILE A 263 -27.19 -16.00 -27.93
N SER A 264 -27.56 -15.23 -26.91
CA SER A 264 -27.33 -15.53 -25.51
C SER A 264 -28.57 -15.14 -24.72
N THR A 265 -29.26 -16.15 -24.20
CA THR A 265 -30.49 -16.03 -23.40
C THR A 265 -30.24 -16.21 -21.90
N THR A 266 -29.08 -16.73 -21.52
CA THR A 266 -28.67 -17.02 -20.14
C THR A 266 -27.96 -15.86 -19.44
N GLU A 267 -27.47 -14.88 -20.19
CA GLU A 267 -26.78 -13.70 -19.67
C GLU A 267 -27.76 -12.52 -19.51
N THR A 268 -27.45 -11.35 -20.06
CA THR A 268 -28.31 -10.16 -20.06
C THR A 268 -29.56 -10.26 -20.93
N ASN A 269 -29.76 -11.40 -21.61
CA ASN A 269 -30.75 -11.57 -22.69
C ASN A 269 -30.65 -10.51 -23.80
N PHE A 270 -29.49 -9.82 -23.90
CA PHE A 270 -29.28 -8.72 -24.83
C PHE A 270 -29.32 -9.18 -26.30
N ARG A 271 -28.90 -10.43 -26.57
CA ARG A 271 -28.89 -11.05 -27.90
C ARG A 271 -29.84 -12.25 -27.89
N ASN A 272 -31.15 -12.04 -27.93
CA ASN A 272 -32.12 -13.14 -27.87
C ASN A 272 -32.80 -13.45 -29.22
N ASP A 273 -32.41 -12.77 -30.30
CA ASP A 273 -32.91 -12.99 -31.66
C ASP A 273 -31.75 -12.98 -32.67
N GLU A 274 -31.73 -13.96 -33.59
CA GLU A 274 -30.80 -14.06 -34.71
C GLU A 274 -30.81 -12.84 -35.65
N GLN A 275 -31.90 -12.08 -35.68
CA GLN A 275 -32.03 -10.85 -36.47
C GLN A 275 -31.22 -9.69 -35.90
N VAL A 276 -30.72 -9.78 -34.66
CA VAL A 276 -29.64 -8.91 -34.13
C VAL A 276 -28.32 -9.33 -34.79
N LYS A 277 -28.24 -9.19 -36.11
CA LYS A 277 -27.14 -9.67 -36.98
C LYS A 277 -25.80 -8.95 -36.81
N LYS A 278 -25.62 -8.13 -35.77
CA LYS A 278 -24.36 -7.44 -35.50
C LYS A 278 -23.72 -8.06 -34.26
N PRO A 279 -22.81 -9.05 -34.44
CA PRO A 279 -21.95 -9.46 -33.34
C PRO A 279 -21.22 -8.21 -32.84
N TRP A 280 -21.23 -7.96 -31.54
CA TRP A 280 -20.35 -6.96 -30.96
C TRP A 280 -18.95 -7.54 -31.00
N TYR A 281 -18.17 -7.14 -31.99
CA TYR A 281 -16.75 -7.50 -32.01
C TYR A 281 -16.05 -6.59 -31.01
N LEU A 282 -15.55 -7.17 -29.92
CA LEU A 282 -14.40 -6.61 -29.24
C LEU A 282 -13.28 -6.53 -30.30
N GLY A 283 -12.97 -5.32 -30.77
CA GLY A 283 -11.85 -5.02 -31.68
C GLY A 283 -11.87 -5.63 -33.08
N GLY A 284 -13.02 -5.92 -33.69
CA GLY A 284 -13.12 -6.37 -35.07
C GLY A 284 -13.65 -5.30 -36.02
N LYS A 285 -13.00 -5.08 -37.17
CA LYS A 285 -13.56 -4.30 -38.28
C LYS A 285 -14.81 -5.02 -38.83
N THR A 286 -15.99 -4.72 -38.30
CA THR A 286 -17.22 -5.06 -39.01
C THR A 286 -17.41 -4.09 -40.16
N LYS A 287 -17.06 -4.53 -41.36
CA LYS A 287 -17.60 -3.97 -42.61
C LYS A 287 -19.10 -4.33 -42.65
N ILE A 288 -19.93 -3.55 -41.97
CA ILE A 288 -21.36 -3.52 -42.28
C ILE A 288 -21.57 -2.33 -43.20
N VAL A 289 -21.74 -2.66 -44.47
CA VAL A 289 -22.02 -1.77 -45.58
C VAL A 289 -23.41 -1.17 -45.35
N ARG A 290 -23.48 0.05 -44.79
CA ARG A 290 -24.57 1.00 -45.08
C ARG A 290 -23.97 2.39 -45.19
N LYS A 291 -24.33 3.05 -46.29
CA LYS A 291 -23.53 4.00 -47.07
C LYS A 291 -23.17 5.34 -46.41
N ASN A 292 -23.44 5.61 -45.12
CA ASN A 292 -23.21 6.96 -44.55
C ASN A 292 -22.98 7.10 -43.02
N LEU A 293 -22.68 6.04 -42.27
CA LEU A 293 -22.24 6.20 -40.86
C LEU A 293 -21.20 5.12 -40.49
N HIS A 294 -19.91 5.44 -40.64
CA HIS A 294 -18.82 4.54 -40.27
C HIS A 294 -18.04 5.09 -39.07
N ARG A 295 -18.46 4.73 -37.87
CA ARG A 295 -17.52 4.53 -36.75
C ARG A 295 -17.78 3.16 -36.15
N SER A 296 -16.82 2.27 -36.31
CA SER A 296 -16.75 1.02 -35.53
C SER A 296 -16.53 1.43 -34.08
N HIS A 297 -17.57 1.39 -33.25
CA HIS A 297 -17.43 1.56 -31.82
C HIS A 297 -16.92 0.22 -31.25
N SER A 298 -15.60 0.05 -31.16
CA SER A 298 -15.04 -0.95 -30.25
C SER A 298 -15.55 -0.61 -28.86
N MET A 299 -16.40 -1.46 -28.27
CA MET A 299 -16.90 -1.27 -26.91
C MET A 299 -16.08 -2.13 -25.96
N TRP A 300 -15.57 -1.55 -24.89
CA TRP A 300 -14.95 -2.30 -23.79
C TRP A 300 -16.02 -2.71 -22.76
N CYS A 301 -15.83 -3.82 -22.05
CA CYS A 301 -16.80 -4.32 -21.06
C CYS A 301 -17.16 -3.24 -20.02
N SER A 302 -16.17 -2.48 -19.54
CA SER A 302 -16.37 -1.42 -18.52
C SER A 302 -17.16 -0.19 -19.01
N MET A 303 -17.53 -0.11 -20.28
CA MET A 303 -18.34 0.97 -20.84
C MET A 303 -19.78 0.73 -20.47
N CYS A 304 -20.16 -0.53 -20.54
CA CYS A 304 -21.50 -1.01 -20.24
C CYS A 304 -21.58 -1.54 -18.82
N HIS A 305 -20.50 -2.05 -18.22
CA HIS A 305 -20.51 -2.72 -16.93
C HIS A 305 -19.70 -1.99 -15.85
N ASP A 306 -20.25 -1.88 -14.64
CA ASP A 306 -19.50 -1.51 -13.44
C ASP A 306 -19.06 -2.76 -12.69
N MET A 307 -17.81 -3.16 -12.89
CA MET A 307 -17.23 -4.36 -12.24
C MET A 307 -17.14 -4.28 -10.71
N HIS A 308 -17.50 -3.15 -10.09
CA HIS A 308 -17.60 -3.07 -8.63
C HIS A 308 -19.04 -3.30 -8.16
N GLY A 309 -19.99 -2.60 -8.76
CA GLY A 309 -21.41 -2.68 -8.40
C GLY A 309 -22.26 -1.64 -9.13
N GLY A 310 -23.55 -1.91 -9.26
CA GLY A 310 -24.54 -0.98 -9.76
C GLY A 310 -25.99 -1.41 -9.48
N GLU A 311 -26.93 -0.57 -9.88
CA GLU A 311 -28.36 -0.78 -9.59
C GLU A 311 -29.06 -1.78 -10.52
N ARG A 312 -28.41 -2.18 -11.61
CA ARG A 312 -29.00 -3.06 -12.63
C ARG A 312 -28.36 -4.44 -12.63
N GLN A 313 -29.18 -5.43 -12.94
CA GLN A 313 -28.73 -6.81 -13.12
C GLN A 313 -27.58 -6.88 -14.13
N HIS A 314 -26.66 -7.82 -13.93
CA HIS A 314 -25.42 -7.94 -14.70
C HIS A 314 -24.53 -6.68 -14.67
N LEU A 315 -24.69 -5.82 -13.66
CA LEU A 315 -23.83 -4.66 -13.41
C LEU A 315 -23.87 -3.60 -14.51
N ILE A 316 -24.97 -3.48 -15.26
CA ILE A 316 -25.06 -2.58 -16.41
C ILE A 316 -25.16 -1.10 -15.95
N ARG A 317 -24.22 -0.26 -16.39
CA ARG A 317 -24.15 1.20 -16.18
C ARG A 317 -25.15 1.98 -17.02
N LEU A 318 -25.33 1.57 -18.28
CA LEU A 318 -26.19 2.27 -19.24
C LEU A 318 -27.65 1.86 -19.10
N GLN A 319 -28.58 2.76 -19.46
CA GLN A 319 -30.00 2.40 -19.50
C GLN A 319 -30.18 1.28 -20.53
N TRP A 320 -30.50 0.08 -20.07
CA TRP A 320 -30.85 -1.04 -20.91
C TRP A 320 -32.36 -1.20 -20.90
N LYS A 321 -32.96 -1.43 -22.07
CA LYS A 321 -34.37 -1.78 -22.24
C LYS A 321 -34.46 -3.13 -22.93
N SER A 322 -35.19 -4.05 -22.30
CA SER A 322 -35.59 -5.30 -22.94
C SER A 322 -36.58 -5.01 -24.06
N MET A 323 -36.40 -5.68 -25.19
CA MET A 323 -37.24 -5.64 -26.38
C MET A 323 -37.64 -7.08 -26.74
N PRO A 324 -38.71 -7.28 -27.52
CA PRO A 324 -39.12 -8.61 -27.96
C PRO A 324 -38.02 -9.40 -28.70
N LYS A 325 -37.07 -8.69 -29.31
CA LYS A 325 -35.96 -9.25 -30.10
C LYS A 325 -34.57 -8.93 -29.53
N GLY A 326 -34.48 -8.59 -28.25
CA GLY A 326 -33.21 -8.49 -27.53
C GLY A 326 -33.16 -7.29 -26.61
N GLY A 327 -31.98 -6.71 -26.45
CA GLY A 327 -31.78 -5.49 -25.69
C GLY A 327 -31.48 -4.29 -26.57
N THR A 328 -31.91 -3.10 -26.14
CA THR A 328 -31.33 -1.85 -26.64
C THR A 328 -30.74 -1.06 -25.47
N CYS A 329 -29.61 -0.38 -25.72
CA CYS A 329 -29.12 0.62 -24.80
C CYS A 329 -29.76 1.96 -25.18
N GLY A 330 -30.29 2.69 -24.20
CA GLY A 330 -30.51 4.12 -24.32
C GLY A 330 -29.21 4.77 -24.77
N GLY A 331 -29.28 5.75 -25.68
CA GLY A 331 -28.14 6.35 -26.34
C GLY A 331 -27.17 7.02 -25.36
N GLY A 332 -26.30 6.25 -24.72
CA GLY A 332 -25.42 6.72 -23.65
C GLY A 332 -24.32 7.70 -24.11
N CYS A 333 -24.24 8.00 -25.40
CA CYS A 333 -23.31 8.98 -25.95
C CYS A 333 -24.00 10.21 -26.57
N HIS A 334 -25.31 10.16 -26.85
CA HIS A 334 -26.05 11.17 -27.64
C HIS A 334 -27.52 11.39 -27.22
N GLY A 335 -28.03 10.70 -26.21
CA GLY A 335 -29.36 10.94 -25.64
C GLY A 335 -29.26 11.60 -24.27
N ASP A 336 -30.29 12.35 -23.90
CA ASP A 336 -30.41 12.95 -22.58
C ASP A 336 -30.39 11.84 -21.53
N LEU A 337 -29.25 11.71 -20.85
CA LEU A 337 -29.15 10.92 -19.64
C LEU A 337 -29.98 11.64 -18.59
N ASP A 338 -31.02 10.99 -18.06
CA ASP A 338 -31.54 11.33 -16.74
C ASP A 338 -30.44 11.05 -15.72
N ARG A 339 -29.56 12.04 -15.54
CA ARG A 339 -28.37 12.00 -14.66
C ARG A 339 -28.73 12.08 -13.17
N TYR A 340 -30.01 12.11 -12.83
CA TYR A 340 -30.46 12.61 -11.52
C TYR A 340 -30.87 11.54 -10.49
N GLU A 341 -31.00 10.26 -10.86
CA GLU A 341 -31.52 9.28 -9.88
C GLU A 341 -30.47 8.41 -9.17
N THR A 342 -29.24 8.27 -9.69
CA THR A 342 -28.27 7.35 -9.09
C THR A 342 -27.18 8.01 -8.24
N GLY A 343 -27.12 9.35 -8.19
CA GLY A 343 -26.11 10.07 -7.40
C GLY A 343 -24.64 9.78 -7.80
N VAL A 344 -24.40 9.03 -8.87
CA VAL A 344 -23.05 8.71 -9.37
C VAL A 344 -22.80 9.54 -10.62
N VAL A 345 -22.16 10.69 -10.42
CA VAL A 345 -21.72 11.57 -11.49
C VAL A 345 -20.47 10.98 -12.16
N TYR A 346 -20.67 10.25 -13.26
CA TYR A 346 -19.57 10.03 -14.20
C TYR A 346 -19.45 11.29 -15.06
N LYS A 347 -18.66 12.27 -14.60
CA LYS A 347 -18.26 13.40 -15.45
C LYS A 347 -17.50 12.84 -16.65
N ARG A 348 -18.06 13.05 -17.84
CA ARG A 348 -17.36 12.85 -19.11
C ARG A 348 -16.23 13.89 -19.12
N ILE A 349 -14.98 13.41 -19.07
CA ILE A 349 -13.81 14.24 -19.30
C ILE A 349 -13.65 14.29 -20.82
N ASP A 350 -13.78 15.49 -21.34
CA ASP A 350 -13.68 15.94 -22.73
C ASP A 350 -12.29 15.72 -23.36
#